data_AF-A0A957CTC3-F1
#
_entry.id   AF-A0A957CTC3-F1
#
_cell.length_a   1.000
_cell.length_b   1.000
_cell.length_c   1.000
_cell.angle_alpha   90.00
_cell.angle_beta   90.00
_cell.angle_gamma   90.00
#
_symmetry.space_group_name_H-M   'P 1'
#
loop_
_entity.id
_entity.type
_entity.pdbx_description
1 polymer ?
#
loop_
_entity_poly.entity_id
_entity_poly.type
_entity_poly.pdbx_seq_one_letter_code
_entity_poly.pdbx_strand_id
1 'polypeptide(L)'
;MRQYFIFLIVLLAACGSAETAVPKAETISCTVAYRASVEQGIEREESILFGNTDSEQSIAFTDMVFHAAYRAGEADNERNIRVWVTGVGEEPALSGAEAAVYHATLYQLPLNSGPQNQFVGGHGFTGLTYSYQPDSRAELQFWCEVE
;
A
#
# COMPACT_ATOMS: atom_id res chain seq x y z
N MET A 1 61.33 33.80 -26.54
CA MET A 1 60.06 33.13 -26.93
C MET A 1 59.51 32.45 -25.69
N ARG A 2 58.40 32.93 -25.14
CA ARG A 2 57.82 32.48 -23.86
C ARG A 2 56.46 31.85 -24.18
N GLN A 3 56.39 30.53 -24.08
CA GLN A 3 55.27 29.71 -24.52
C GLN A 3 54.34 29.53 -23.31
N TYR A 4 53.15 30.14 -23.36
CA TYR A 4 52.15 30.05 -22.31
C TYR A 4 51.34 28.76 -22.48
N PHE A 5 51.44 27.86 -21.49
CA PHE A 5 50.54 26.73 -21.33
C PHE A 5 49.18 27.26 -20.85
N ILE A 6 48.17 27.17 -21.72
CA ILE A 6 46.77 27.45 -21.36
C ILE A 6 46.17 26.16 -20.80
N PHE A 7 45.93 26.13 -19.48
CA PHE A 7 45.16 25.08 -18.83
C PHE A 7 43.67 25.33 -19.07
N LEU A 8 43.05 24.48 -19.89
CA LEU A 8 41.60 24.49 -20.13
C LEU A 8 40.90 23.74 -18.98
N ILE A 9 40.27 24.47 -18.06
CA ILE A 9 39.45 23.89 -17.00
C ILE A 9 38.08 23.54 -17.59
N VAL A 10 37.83 22.24 -17.80
CA VAL A 10 36.52 21.72 -18.18
C VAL A 10 35.65 21.69 -16.93
N LEU A 11 34.76 22.67 -16.79
CA LEU A 11 33.68 22.66 -15.81
C LEU A 11 32.63 21.63 -16.24
N LEU A 12 32.69 20.44 -15.66
CA LEU A 12 31.58 19.49 -15.68
C LEU A 12 30.43 20.10 -14.86
N ALA A 13 29.49 20.75 -15.54
CA ALA A 13 28.20 21.10 -14.97
C ALA A 13 27.47 19.78 -14.66
N ALA A 14 27.53 19.36 -13.40
CA ALA A 14 26.69 18.30 -12.88
C ALA A 14 25.23 18.78 -12.97
N CYS A 15 24.51 18.34 -14.00
CA CYS A 15 23.04 18.32 -13.99
C CYS A 15 22.61 17.29 -12.94
N GLY A 16 22.69 17.65 -11.67
CA GLY A 16 21.92 17.01 -10.61
C GLY A 16 20.48 17.44 -10.79
N SER A 17 19.73 16.72 -11.62
CA SER A 17 18.27 16.83 -11.60
C SER A 17 17.83 16.49 -10.19
N ALA A 18 17.36 17.48 -9.44
CA ALA A 18 16.70 17.22 -8.17
C ALA A 18 15.53 16.27 -8.46
N GLU A 19 15.61 15.05 -7.93
CA GLU A 19 14.51 14.11 -7.98
C GLU A 19 13.29 14.78 -7.37
N THR A 20 12.24 14.94 -8.16
CA THR A 20 10.99 15.53 -7.70
C THR A 20 10.41 14.60 -6.65
N ALA A 21 10.44 15.03 -5.38
CA ALA A 21 9.86 14.28 -4.28
C ALA A 21 8.42 13.90 -4.61
N VAL A 22 8.08 12.62 -4.45
CA VAL A 22 6.72 12.13 -4.66
C VAL A 22 5.80 12.84 -3.65
N PRO A 23 4.75 13.54 -4.10
CA PRO A 23 3.75 14.06 -3.18
C PRO A 23 3.13 12.87 -2.43
N LYS A 24 3.34 12.85 -1.12
CA LYS A 24 2.86 11.79 -0.23
C LYS A 24 1.34 11.90 -0.11
N ALA A 25 0.64 10.77 -0.01
CA ALA A 25 -0.78 10.79 0.32
C ALA A 25 -0.92 11.45 1.69
N GLU A 26 -1.79 12.46 1.79
CA GLU A 26 -2.03 13.14 3.08
C GLU A 26 -2.81 12.22 4.01
N THR A 27 -3.77 11.47 3.46
CA THR A 27 -4.54 10.45 4.17
C THR A 27 -4.84 9.25 3.27
N ILE A 28 -4.84 8.05 3.86
CA ILE A 28 -5.33 6.81 3.23
C ILE A 28 -6.45 6.26 4.12
N SER A 29 -7.59 5.95 3.51
CA SER A 29 -8.73 5.32 4.18
C SER A 29 -8.92 3.91 3.67
N CYS A 30 -8.94 2.91 4.55
CA CYS A 30 -9.24 1.53 4.20
C CYS A 30 -10.59 1.14 4.78
N THR A 31 -11.56 0.84 3.93
CA THR A 31 -12.90 0.39 4.33
C THR A 31 -13.02 -1.11 4.19
N VAL A 32 -13.71 -1.72 5.16
CA VAL A 32 -13.83 -3.16 5.32
C VAL A 32 -15.28 -3.50 5.66
N ALA A 33 -15.89 -4.41 4.90
CA ALA A 33 -17.25 -4.89 5.09
C ALA A 33 -17.25 -6.41 5.28
N TYR A 34 -17.81 -6.88 6.39
CA TYR A 34 -17.82 -8.29 6.80
C TYR A 34 -19.23 -8.88 6.76
N ARG A 35 -19.30 -10.16 6.38
CA ARG A 35 -20.47 -11.03 6.53
C ARG A 35 -20.05 -12.42 6.95
N ALA A 36 -20.81 -13.08 7.83
CA ALA A 36 -20.51 -14.44 8.30
C ALA A 36 -20.82 -15.53 7.27
N SER A 37 -21.56 -15.19 6.21
CA SER A 37 -21.82 -16.05 5.05
C SER A 37 -22.18 -15.21 3.82
N VAL A 38 -21.82 -15.68 2.62
CA VAL A 38 -22.25 -15.07 1.35
C VAL A 38 -23.76 -15.07 1.12
N GLU A 39 -24.50 -15.89 1.87
CA GLU A 39 -25.97 -15.94 1.87
C GLU A 39 -26.59 -14.84 2.75
N GLN A 40 -25.78 -14.14 3.54
CA GLN A 40 -26.18 -13.04 4.41
C GLN A 40 -25.74 -11.69 3.81
N GLY A 41 -26.42 -10.63 4.23
CA GLY A 41 -25.99 -9.26 3.93
C GLY A 41 -24.74 -8.88 4.72
N ILE A 42 -24.16 -7.72 4.42
CA ILE A 42 -23.08 -7.14 5.25
C ILE A 42 -23.62 -6.88 6.66
N GLU A 43 -22.91 -7.41 7.65
CA GLU A 43 -23.28 -7.33 9.07
C GLU A 43 -22.54 -6.21 9.79
N ARG A 44 -21.30 -5.93 9.36
CA ARG A 44 -20.44 -4.91 9.97
C ARG A 44 -19.57 -4.27 8.91
N GLU A 45 -19.48 -2.95 8.96
CA GLU A 45 -18.59 -2.15 8.13
C GLU A 45 -17.78 -1.21 9.02
N GLU A 46 -16.47 -1.13 8.75
CA GLU A 46 -15.53 -0.28 9.49
C GLU A 46 -14.45 0.28 8.58
N SER A 47 -13.79 1.35 9.04
CA SER A 47 -12.69 1.96 8.32
C SER A 47 -11.49 2.24 9.23
N ILE A 48 -10.29 2.11 8.66
CA ILE A 48 -9.03 2.55 9.26
C ILE A 48 -8.54 3.77 8.47
N LEU A 49 -8.06 4.79 9.19
CA LEU A 49 -7.41 5.95 8.62
C LEU A 49 -5.91 5.92 8.91
N PHE A 50 -5.11 6.18 7.88
CA PHE A 50 -3.68 6.38 7.95
C PHE A 50 -3.35 7.82 7.58
N GLY A 51 -2.58 8.50 8.43
CA GLY A 51 -1.90 9.73 8.05
C GLY A 51 -0.61 9.46 7.28
N ASN A 52 0.20 10.50 7.10
CA ASN A 52 1.47 10.43 6.38
C ASN A 52 2.65 9.79 7.14
N THR A 53 2.37 9.10 8.25
CA THR A 53 3.38 8.46 9.12
C THR A 53 3.30 6.96 9.06
N ASP A 54 4.40 6.29 9.42
CA ASP A 54 4.42 4.83 9.53
C ASP A 54 3.46 4.34 10.61
N SER A 55 2.53 3.47 10.22
CA SER A 55 1.52 2.94 11.12
C SER A 55 1.04 1.58 10.63
N GLU A 56 0.53 0.78 11.55
CA GLU A 56 -0.07 -0.51 11.29
C GLU A 56 -1.26 -0.69 12.22
N GLN A 57 -2.36 -1.15 11.65
CA GLN A 57 -3.67 -1.21 12.31
C GLN A 57 -4.43 -2.43 11.82
N SER A 58 -5.29 -2.96 12.68
CA SER A 58 -6.09 -4.15 12.38
C SER A 58 -7.52 -4.01 12.91
N ILE A 59 -8.47 -4.60 12.20
CA ILE A 59 -9.87 -4.74 12.63
C ILE A 59 -10.18 -6.24 12.76
N ALA A 60 -10.63 -6.62 13.96
CA ALA A 60 -11.07 -7.99 14.23
C ALA A 60 -12.57 -8.16 13.98
N PHE A 61 -12.90 -9.18 13.20
CA PHE A 61 -14.24 -9.72 13.00
C PHE A 61 -14.34 -11.12 13.63
N THR A 62 -15.49 -11.76 13.54
CA THR A 62 -15.76 -13.05 14.19
C THR A 62 -14.81 -14.15 13.73
N ASP A 63 -14.55 -14.24 12.42
CA ASP A 63 -13.76 -15.35 11.82
C ASP A 63 -12.48 -14.89 11.12
N MET A 64 -12.31 -13.58 10.96
CA MET A 64 -11.20 -12.99 10.21
C MET A 64 -10.69 -11.72 10.90
N VAL A 65 -9.42 -11.40 10.65
CA VAL A 65 -8.81 -10.13 11.03
C VAL A 65 -8.27 -9.47 9.77
N PHE A 66 -8.72 -8.25 9.51
CA PHE A 66 -8.15 -7.40 8.47
C PHE A 66 -6.97 -6.62 9.06
N HIS A 67 -5.86 -6.59 8.35
CA HIS A 67 -4.66 -5.86 8.74
C HIS A 67 -4.23 -4.93 7.62
N ALA A 68 -3.75 -3.74 7.99
CA ALA A 68 -3.18 -2.78 7.06
C ALA A 68 -1.95 -2.10 7.69
N ALA A 69 -0.89 -1.93 6.90
CA ALA A 69 0.32 -1.22 7.28
C ALA A 69 0.70 -0.20 6.21
N TYR A 70 0.84 1.06 6.61
CA TYR A 70 1.39 2.13 5.77
C TYR A 70 2.83 2.40 6.21
N ARG A 71 3.79 2.18 5.32
CA ARG A 71 5.23 2.23 5.64
C ARG A 71 6.02 2.95 4.54
N ALA A 72 7.25 3.32 4.86
CA ALA A 72 8.25 3.59 3.83
C ALA A 72 8.47 2.35 2.94
N GLY A 73 8.68 2.59 1.64
CA GLY A 73 9.06 1.56 0.66
C GLY A 73 10.57 1.31 0.65
N GLU A 74 11.02 0.55 -0.34
CA GLU A 74 12.44 0.15 -0.47
C GLU A 74 13.27 1.22 -1.20
N ALA A 75 12.63 2.06 -2.03
CA ALA A 75 13.27 3.16 -2.74
C ALA A 75 13.10 4.52 -2.03
N ASP A 76 13.95 5.50 -2.38
CA ASP A 76 13.93 6.85 -1.80
C ASP A 76 12.57 7.53 -2.03
N ASN A 77 11.97 8.01 -0.93
CA ASN A 77 10.64 8.63 -0.89
C ASN A 77 9.47 7.73 -1.32
N GLU A 78 9.69 6.43 -1.52
CA GLU A 78 8.64 5.46 -1.74
C GLU A 78 7.85 5.22 -0.45
N ARG A 79 6.54 5.00 -0.57
CA ARG A 79 5.71 4.48 0.50
C ARG A 79 4.81 3.39 -0.05
N ASN A 80 4.44 2.44 0.79
CA ASN A 80 3.51 1.39 0.43
C ASN A 80 2.40 1.25 1.47
N ILE A 81 1.24 0.79 1.00
CA ILE A 81 0.20 0.22 1.83
C ILE A 81 0.23 -1.28 1.59
N ARG A 82 0.41 -2.03 2.68
CA ARG A 82 0.30 -3.47 2.70
C ARG A 82 -0.99 -3.84 3.40
N VAL A 83 -1.79 -4.70 2.81
CA VAL A 83 -3.02 -5.24 3.38
C VAL A 83 -2.98 -6.76 3.37
N TRP A 84 -3.49 -7.38 4.42
CA TRP A 84 -3.60 -8.83 4.52
C TRP A 84 -4.75 -9.23 5.43
N VAL A 85 -5.25 -10.44 5.23
CA VAL A 85 -6.35 -11.01 6.01
C VAL A 85 -5.89 -12.34 6.60
N THR A 86 -6.12 -12.55 7.90
CA THR A 86 -5.85 -13.82 8.60
C THR A 86 -7.14 -14.36 9.20
N GLY A 87 -7.16 -15.65 9.55
CA GLY A 87 -8.16 -16.17 10.48
C GLY A 87 -7.99 -15.61 11.89
N VAL A 88 -9.05 -15.72 12.71
CA VAL A 88 -8.96 -15.36 14.13
C VAL A 88 -8.05 -16.32 14.87
N GLY A 89 -7.11 -15.77 15.63
CA GLY A 89 -6.13 -16.56 16.40
C GLY A 89 -4.98 -17.11 15.55
N GLU A 90 -4.95 -16.81 14.26
CA GLU A 90 -3.83 -17.12 13.39
C GLU A 90 -2.83 -15.97 13.41
N GLU A 91 -1.61 -16.24 13.87
CA GLU A 91 -0.48 -15.31 13.73
C GLU A 91 0.17 -15.51 12.35
N PRO A 92 0.63 -14.44 11.67
CA PRO A 92 1.38 -14.57 10.42
C PRO A 92 2.61 -15.46 10.66
N ALA A 93 2.71 -16.59 9.94
CA ALA A 93 3.83 -17.50 10.16
C ALA A 93 5.17 -16.81 9.86
N LEU A 94 6.09 -16.88 10.83
CA LEU A 94 7.45 -16.32 10.76
C LEU A 94 8.32 -16.90 9.61
N SER A 95 7.82 -17.90 8.87
CA SER A 95 8.57 -18.68 7.87
C SER A 95 7.97 -18.66 6.46
N GLY A 96 7.17 -17.65 6.09
CA GLY A 96 6.65 -17.51 4.72
C GLY A 96 5.66 -18.60 4.27
N ALA A 97 5.17 -19.43 5.20
CA ALA A 97 3.99 -20.25 4.97
C ALA A 97 2.78 -19.37 5.28
N GLU A 98 2.07 -18.91 4.26
CA GLU A 98 0.95 -17.97 4.43
C GLU A 98 -0.16 -18.57 5.30
N ALA A 99 -0.24 -18.12 6.55
CA ALA A 99 -1.47 -18.15 7.35
C ALA A 99 -2.46 -17.04 6.92
N ALA A 100 -2.09 -16.27 5.89
CA ALA A 100 -2.95 -15.23 5.34
C ALA A 100 -3.86 -15.85 4.28
N VAL A 101 -5.16 -15.65 4.43
CA VAL A 101 -6.17 -15.97 3.42
C VAL A 101 -5.95 -15.12 2.16
N TYR A 102 -5.33 -13.94 2.32
CA TYR A 102 -5.00 -13.02 1.24
C TYR A 102 -3.85 -12.05 1.62
N HIS A 103 -3.03 -11.67 0.63
CA HIS A 103 -1.98 -10.64 0.76
C HIS A 103 -1.95 -9.73 -0.49
N ALA A 104 -1.88 -8.41 -0.27
CA ALA A 104 -1.52 -7.45 -1.31
C ALA A 104 -0.65 -6.32 -0.76
N THR A 105 0.33 -5.91 -1.57
CA THR A 105 1.15 -4.72 -1.32
C THR A 105 1.06 -3.80 -2.51
N LEU A 106 0.79 -2.51 -2.26
CA LEU A 106 0.69 -1.49 -3.29
C LEU A 106 1.62 -0.34 -2.98
N TYR A 107 2.36 0.06 -4.00
CA TYR A 107 3.38 1.07 -3.91
C TYR A 107 2.86 2.40 -4.44
N GLN A 108 3.13 3.47 -3.72
CA GLN A 108 2.89 4.83 -4.17
C GLN A 108 4.04 5.27 -5.05
N LEU A 109 3.78 5.35 -6.36
CA LEU A 109 4.75 5.79 -7.35
C LEU A 109 4.56 7.30 -7.67
N PRO A 110 5.62 8.01 -8.09
CA PRO A 110 5.47 9.35 -8.68
C PRO A 110 4.36 9.42 -9.75
N LEU A 111 3.68 10.58 -9.84
CA LEU A 111 2.51 10.82 -10.70
C LEU A 111 2.73 10.47 -12.20
N ASN A 112 3.98 10.39 -12.65
CA ASN A 112 4.37 10.07 -14.03
C ASN A 112 5.29 8.84 -14.15
N SER A 113 5.44 8.03 -13.10
CA SER A 113 6.30 6.85 -13.11
C SER A 113 5.55 5.54 -12.89
N GLY A 114 4.21 5.57 -12.82
CA GLY A 114 3.38 4.38 -12.73
C GLY A 114 3.24 3.63 -14.06
N PRO A 115 2.70 2.40 -14.05
CA PRO A 115 2.32 1.67 -15.26
C PRO A 115 1.42 2.56 -16.14
N GLN A 116 1.56 2.48 -17.46
CA GLN A 116 0.81 3.32 -18.42
C GLN A 116 -0.73 3.19 -18.30
N ASN A 117 -1.22 2.17 -17.58
CA ASN A 117 -2.63 1.87 -17.36
C ASN A 117 -3.03 2.13 -15.90
N GLN A 118 -2.94 3.38 -15.45
CA GLN A 118 -3.49 3.77 -14.15
C GLN A 118 -5.02 3.87 -14.26
N PHE A 119 -5.75 3.18 -13.41
CA PHE A 119 -7.21 3.27 -13.37
C PHE A 119 -7.63 4.61 -12.75
N VAL A 120 -8.38 5.41 -13.49
CA VAL A 120 -8.97 6.67 -13.03
C VAL A 120 -10.41 6.37 -12.60
N GLY A 121 -10.64 5.97 -11.35
CA GLY A 121 -12.00 5.73 -10.86
C GLY A 121 -12.13 5.21 -9.43
N GLY A 122 -12.82 5.99 -8.58
CA GLY A 122 -13.84 5.68 -7.56
C GLY A 122 -13.75 4.53 -6.56
N HIS A 123 -12.82 3.59 -6.72
CA HIS A 123 -12.53 2.50 -5.79
C HIS A 123 -11.02 2.42 -5.65
N GLY A 124 -10.49 3.38 -4.90
CA GLY A 124 -9.09 3.82 -4.89
C GLY A 124 -8.04 2.73 -4.66
N PHE A 125 -6.77 3.17 -4.73
CA PHE A 125 -5.48 2.52 -4.43
C PHE A 125 -5.36 0.99 -4.56
N THR A 126 -6.19 0.18 -3.88
CA THR A 126 -6.22 -1.30 -3.96
C THR A 126 -7.22 -1.89 -4.94
N GLY A 127 -8.27 -1.14 -5.33
CA GLY A 127 -9.50 -1.74 -5.86
C GLY A 127 -10.27 -2.54 -4.81
N LEU A 128 -11.48 -2.98 -5.17
CA LEU A 128 -12.33 -3.82 -4.31
C LEU A 128 -11.82 -5.27 -4.30
N THR A 129 -11.47 -5.75 -3.12
CA THR A 129 -10.93 -7.09 -2.88
C THR A 129 -11.85 -7.90 -1.98
N TYR A 130 -11.86 -9.22 -2.19
CA TYR A 130 -12.65 -10.17 -1.43
C TYR A 130 -11.74 -11.23 -0.81
N SER A 131 -11.96 -11.57 0.45
CA SER A 131 -11.30 -12.68 1.14
C SER A 131 -12.35 -13.59 1.76
N TYR A 132 -12.11 -14.89 1.70
CA TYR A 132 -13.05 -15.92 2.15
C TYR A 132 -12.36 -16.84 3.14
N GLN A 133 -12.93 -17.00 4.33
CA GLN A 133 -12.40 -17.96 5.29
C GLN A 133 -12.80 -19.39 4.86
N PRO A 134 -11.87 -20.32 4.60
CA PRO A 134 -12.20 -21.69 4.22
C PRO A 134 -13.11 -22.44 5.20
N ASP A 135 -12.95 -22.21 6.51
CA ASP A 135 -13.63 -23.00 7.55
C ASP A 135 -15.00 -22.47 7.96
N SER A 136 -15.20 -21.16 7.84
CA SER A 136 -16.46 -20.47 8.10
C SER A 136 -16.78 -19.71 6.82
N ARG A 137 -17.96 -19.90 6.21
CA ARG A 137 -18.35 -19.31 4.91
C ARG A 137 -18.33 -17.76 4.85
N ALA A 138 -17.78 -17.12 5.87
CA ALA A 138 -17.51 -15.72 6.03
C ALA A 138 -16.70 -15.15 4.88
N GLU A 139 -17.04 -13.90 4.57
CA GLU A 139 -16.40 -13.12 3.53
C GLU A 139 -16.12 -11.72 4.07
N LEU A 140 -14.98 -11.18 3.65
CA LEU A 140 -14.54 -9.83 3.93
C LEU A 140 -14.29 -9.12 2.61
N GLN A 141 -14.97 -8.00 2.40
CA GLN A 141 -14.79 -7.11 1.27
C GLN A 141 -14.01 -5.89 1.73
N PHE A 142 -13.02 -5.44 0.99
CA PHE A 142 -12.25 -4.26 1.39
C PHE A 142 -11.65 -3.52 0.22
N TRP A 143 -11.40 -2.23 0.44
CA TRP A 143 -10.67 -1.36 -0.47
C TRP A 143 -9.99 -0.24 0.33
N CYS A 144 -8.89 0.30 -0.20
CA CYS A 144 -8.23 1.48 0.36
C CYS A 144 -8.16 2.60 -0.68
N GLU A 145 -8.41 3.84 -0.26
CA GLU A 145 -8.42 5.02 -1.11
C GLU A 145 -7.49 6.09 -0.55
N VAL A 146 -6.95 6.91 -1.45
CA VAL A 146 -6.23 8.15 -1.06
C VAL A 146 -7.26 9.27 -1.01
N GLU A 147 -7.24 10.03 0.09
CA GLU A 147 -8.05 11.24 0.29
C GLU A 147 -7.21 12.50 0.09
#